data_AF-A0A7S1RPR0-F1
#
_entry.id   AF-A0A7S1RPR0-F1
#
_cell.length_a   1.000
_cell.length_b   1.000
_cell.length_c   1.000
_cell.angle_alpha   90.00
_cell.angle_beta   90.00
_cell.angle_gamma   90.00
#
_symmetry.space_group_name_H-M   'P 1'
#
loop_
_entity.id
_entity.type
_entity.pdbx_description
1 polymer ?
#
loop_
_entity_poly.entity_id
_entity_poly.type
_entity_poly.pdbx_seq_one_letter_code
_entity_poly.pdbx_strand_id
1 'polypeptide(L)'
;MPAKKERHAAKVQSEPLLLLMSEGSEHLKPVWEVWSRNSPDGQPPRWRELPELLQTVLEANWLEGLPRVAFEITPTNEIEDCPLAPSRYDLTFGDERQVQHSLRRASLAGWNAKVRRTVRDGEGEDAVALTMTADDQCVVCMERRRTHAFMHSDTGDGHLAVCGACAEAYKAEATAGGAARAVRTCPMCRRPFTAVQRIYQ
;
A
#
# COMPACT_ATOMS: atom_id res chain seq x y z
N MET A 1 -52.33 -9.96 -26.31
CA MET A 1 -50.96 -10.33 -25.94
C MET A 1 -50.28 -9.13 -25.28
N PRO A 2 -49.93 -9.16 -23.98
CA PRO A 2 -49.19 -8.06 -23.38
C PRO A 2 -47.68 -8.32 -23.45
N ALA A 3 -46.93 -7.28 -23.81
CA ALA A 3 -45.49 -7.26 -23.99
C ALA A 3 -44.73 -7.56 -22.67
N LYS A 4 -43.74 -8.45 -22.75
CA LYS A 4 -42.79 -8.72 -21.66
C LYS A 4 -41.94 -7.47 -21.41
N LYS A 5 -42.06 -6.86 -20.22
CA LYS A 5 -41.08 -5.91 -19.70
C LYS A 5 -39.78 -6.65 -19.41
N GLU A 6 -38.75 -6.39 -20.19
CA GLU A 6 -37.39 -6.80 -19.87
C GLU A 6 -36.95 -6.09 -18.58
N ARG A 7 -36.70 -6.89 -17.54
CA ARG A 7 -36.03 -6.43 -16.34
C ARG A 7 -34.56 -6.26 -16.69
N HIS A 8 -34.11 -5.03 -16.90
CA HIS A 8 -32.68 -4.71 -16.83
C HIS A 8 -32.20 -5.04 -15.42
N ALA A 9 -31.58 -6.21 -15.27
CA ALA A 9 -30.79 -6.51 -14.10
C ALA A 9 -29.64 -5.51 -14.07
N ALA A 10 -29.62 -4.62 -13.07
CA ALA A 10 -28.48 -3.78 -12.81
C ALA A 10 -27.26 -4.70 -12.63
N LYS A 11 -26.29 -4.61 -13.54
CA LYS A 11 -25.01 -5.27 -13.36
C LYS A 11 -24.38 -4.63 -12.13
N VAL A 12 -24.28 -5.38 -11.04
CA VAL A 12 -23.47 -5.02 -9.89
C VAL A 12 -22.02 -5.03 -10.38
N GLN A 13 -21.53 -3.89 -10.85
CA GLN A 13 -20.11 -3.62 -10.98
C GLN A 13 -19.62 -3.27 -9.58
N SER A 14 -19.38 -4.28 -8.74
CA SER A 14 -18.57 -4.07 -7.55
C SER A 14 -17.12 -4.01 -8.03
N GLU A 15 -16.60 -2.80 -8.22
CA GLU A 15 -15.14 -2.62 -8.26
C GLU A 15 -14.56 -3.23 -6.98
N PRO A 16 -13.45 -3.99 -7.07
CA PRO A 16 -12.84 -4.58 -5.90
C PRO A 16 -12.45 -3.47 -4.92
N LEU A 17 -13.14 -3.39 -3.79
CA LEU A 17 -12.84 -2.44 -2.74
C LEU A 17 -11.52 -2.87 -2.09
N LEU A 18 -10.44 -2.14 -2.35
CA LEU A 18 -9.18 -2.31 -1.64
C LEU A 18 -9.37 -1.80 -0.21
N LEU A 19 -9.58 -2.74 0.71
CA LEU A 19 -9.66 -2.46 2.14
C LEU A 19 -8.26 -2.55 2.74
N LEU A 20 -7.74 -1.40 3.19
CA LEU A 20 -6.60 -1.38 4.11
C LEU A 20 -7.16 -1.63 5.50
N MET A 21 -6.69 -2.69 6.15
CA MET A 21 -7.13 -3.05 7.50
C MET A 21 -5.91 -3.16 8.40
N SER A 22 -6.03 -2.70 9.64
CA SER A 22 -5.07 -3.00 10.69
C SER A 22 -5.16 -4.49 11.03
N GLU A 23 -4.14 -5.03 11.70
CA GLU A 23 -4.20 -6.41 12.20
C GLU A 23 -5.35 -6.61 13.20
N GLY A 24 -5.79 -5.55 13.89
CA GLY A 24 -6.96 -5.52 14.76
C GLY A 24 -8.31 -5.45 14.03
N SER A 25 -8.31 -5.59 12.70
CA SER A 25 -9.48 -5.44 11.83
C SER A 25 -10.08 -4.03 11.76
N GLU A 26 -9.33 -3.00 12.15
CA GLU A 26 -9.77 -1.61 12.03
C GLU A 26 -9.56 -1.13 10.59
N HIS A 27 -10.47 -0.30 10.11
CA HIS A 27 -10.34 0.28 8.77
C HIS A 27 -9.26 1.36 8.77
N LEU A 28 -8.32 1.22 7.85
CA LEU A 28 -7.28 2.21 7.61
C LEU A 28 -7.65 3.03 6.38
N LYS A 29 -7.42 4.34 6.45
CA LYS A 29 -7.65 5.25 5.33
C LYS A 29 -6.32 5.77 4.79
N PRO A 30 -6.02 5.62 3.48
CA PRO A 30 -4.87 6.30 2.90
C PRO A 30 -5.16 7.80 2.81
N VAL A 31 -4.16 8.60 3.18
CA VAL A 31 -4.23 10.06 3.17
C VAL A 31 -3.03 10.62 2.41
N TRP A 32 -3.31 11.40 1.39
CA TRP A 32 -2.37 12.14 0.58
C TRP A 32 -2.25 13.56 1.09
N GLU A 33 -1.03 13.99 1.32
CA GLU A 33 -0.72 15.30 1.87
C GLU A 33 0.30 16.01 1.00
N VAL A 34 0.25 17.34 0.99
CA VAL A 34 1.18 18.19 0.27
C VAL A 34 1.94 19.13 1.20
N TRP A 35 3.21 19.34 0.89
CA TRP A 35 4.09 20.29 1.53
C TRP A 35 4.72 21.20 0.47
N SER A 36 4.55 22.51 0.63
CA SER A 36 5.11 23.54 -0.24
C SER A 36 5.86 24.56 0.60
N ARG A 37 7.08 24.92 0.20
CA ARG A 37 7.83 26.04 0.81
C ARG A 37 7.13 27.39 0.60
N ASN A 38 6.42 27.52 -0.52
CA ASN A 38 5.77 28.74 -0.95
C ASN A 38 4.28 28.65 -0.59
N SER A 39 3.97 28.61 0.70
CA SER A 39 2.58 28.61 1.16
C SER A 39 1.89 29.90 0.68
N PRO A 40 0.73 29.81 0.00
CA PRO A 40 0.02 30.99 -0.47
C PRO A 40 -0.41 31.94 0.65
N ASP A 41 -0.54 31.42 1.88
CA ASP A 41 -1.12 32.13 3.02
C ASP A 41 -0.06 32.75 3.96
N GLY A 42 1.23 32.71 3.59
CA GLY A 42 2.34 33.20 4.43
C GLY A 42 2.59 32.39 5.72
N GLN A 43 1.82 31.32 5.95
CA GLN A 43 2.01 30.40 7.06
C GLN A 43 3.27 29.55 6.91
N PRO A 44 3.88 29.10 8.03
CA PRO A 44 5.00 28.18 7.98
C PRO A 44 4.61 26.90 7.22
N PRO A 45 5.52 26.37 6.38
CA PRO A 45 5.21 25.25 5.51
C PRO A 45 4.98 23.98 6.34
N ARG A 46 3.74 23.49 6.34
CA ARG A 46 3.29 22.24 6.99
C ARG A 46 2.67 21.29 5.97
N TRP A 47 2.64 20.01 6.28
CA TRP A 47 1.85 19.04 5.52
C TRP A 47 0.37 19.39 5.66
N ARG A 48 -0.33 19.44 4.53
CA ARG A 48 -1.77 19.68 4.46
C ARG A 48 -2.41 18.59 3.63
N GLU A 49 -3.53 18.06 4.10
CA GLU A 49 -4.28 17.03 3.39
C GLU A 49 -4.78 17.54 2.05
N LEU A 50 -4.75 16.65 1.06
CA LEU A 50 -5.41 16.90 -0.19
C LEU A 50 -6.91 16.59 -0.05
N PRO A 51 -7.76 17.37 -0.73
CA PRO A 51 -9.20 17.14 -0.83
C PRO A 51 -9.55 15.73 -1.35
N GLU A 52 -10.69 15.18 -0.91
CA GLU A 52 -11.10 13.79 -1.16
C GLU A 52 -11.06 13.39 -2.64
N LEU A 53 -11.49 14.28 -3.55
CA LEU A 53 -11.43 13.99 -4.98
C LEU A 53 -10.00 13.72 -5.46
N LEU A 54 -9.03 14.50 -4.97
CA LEU A 54 -7.62 14.30 -5.27
C LEU A 54 -7.06 13.07 -4.55
N GLN A 55 -7.52 12.78 -3.32
CA GLN A 55 -7.18 11.55 -2.61
C GLN A 55 -7.47 10.33 -3.49
N THR A 56 -8.70 10.23 -4.03
CA THR A 56 -9.14 9.12 -4.87
C THR A 56 -8.32 9.00 -6.15
N VAL A 57 -8.11 10.12 -6.85
CA VAL A 57 -7.35 10.12 -8.11
C VAL A 57 -5.90 9.69 -7.88
N LEU A 58 -5.24 10.24 -6.85
CA LEU A 58 -3.84 9.92 -6.57
C LEU A 58 -3.67 8.47 -6.11
N GLU A 59 -4.55 8.00 -5.24
CA GLU A 59 -4.52 6.62 -4.74
C GLU A 59 -4.71 5.61 -5.89
N ALA A 60 -5.69 5.82 -6.76
CA ALA A 60 -5.94 4.93 -7.90
C ALA A 60 -4.72 4.88 -8.83
N ASN A 61 -4.14 6.03 -9.19
CA ASN A 61 -2.97 6.07 -10.09
C ASN A 61 -1.72 5.45 -9.46
N TRP A 62 -1.56 5.60 -8.13
CA TRP A 62 -0.46 5.00 -7.40
C TRP A 62 -0.58 3.46 -7.33
N LEU A 63 -1.79 2.94 -7.05
CA LEU A 63 -2.06 1.50 -6.99
C LEU A 63 -1.89 0.81 -8.35
N GLU A 64 -2.18 1.51 -9.45
CA GLU A 64 -1.91 1.05 -10.82
C GLU A 64 -0.42 1.09 -11.19
N GLY A 65 0.46 1.53 -10.28
CA GLY A 65 1.91 1.56 -10.47
C GLY A 65 2.36 2.60 -11.50
N LEU A 66 1.55 3.64 -11.75
CA LEU A 66 1.91 4.67 -12.71
C LEU A 66 3.08 5.51 -12.19
N PRO A 67 4.06 5.88 -13.03
CA PRO A 67 5.20 6.67 -12.58
C PRO A 67 4.87 8.16 -12.39
N ARG A 68 3.80 8.64 -13.03
CA ARG A 68 3.39 10.04 -13.05
C ARG A 68 1.88 10.17 -13.23
N VAL A 69 1.31 11.22 -12.66
CA VAL A 69 -0.08 11.63 -12.88
C VAL A 69 -0.16 13.14 -13.04
N ALA A 70 -0.97 13.61 -13.99
CA ALA A 70 -1.27 15.02 -14.18
C ALA A 70 -2.72 15.28 -13.77
N PHE A 71 -2.96 16.38 -13.05
CA PHE A 71 -4.30 16.78 -12.65
C PHE A 71 -4.44 18.30 -12.68
N GLU A 72 -5.67 18.79 -12.75
CA GLU A 72 -5.97 20.22 -12.84
C GLU A 72 -6.91 20.63 -11.72
N ILE A 73 -6.56 21.73 -11.06
CA ILE A 73 -7.38 22.39 -10.04
C ILE A 73 -7.95 23.64 -10.69
N THR A 74 -9.26 23.67 -10.89
CA THR A 74 -9.97 24.82 -11.46
C THR A 74 -10.55 25.70 -10.35
N PRO A 75 -10.74 27.01 -10.59
CA PRO A 75 -11.32 27.92 -9.60
C PRO A 75 -12.81 27.67 -9.34
N THR A 76 -13.49 26.96 -10.25
CA THR A 76 -14.95 26.93 -10.34
C THR A 76 -15.61 25.72 -9.72
N ASN A 77 -14.87 24.70 -9.25
CA ASN A 77 -15.48 23.52 -8.65
C ASN A 77 -14.86 23.23 -7.28
N GLU A 78 -15.68 23.40 -6.22
CA GLU A 78 -15.97 22.42 -5.15
C GLU A 78 -14.83 21.76 -4.36
N ILE A 79 -13.58 22.16 -4.57
CA ILE A 79 -12.46 21.70 -3.78
C ILE A 79 -12.27 22.67 -2.60
N GLU A 80 -13.23 22.64 -1.67
CA GLU A 80 -13.14 23.38 -0.41
C GLU A 80 -11.83 23.03 0.30
N ASP A 81 -11.16 24.05 0.85
CA ASP A 81 -9.90 23.95 1.60
C ASP A 81 -8.72 23.30 0.86
N CYS A 82 -8.65 23.46 -0.48
CA CYS A 82 -7.49 22.97 -1.23
C CYS A 82 -6.20 23.73 -0.86
N PRO A 83 -5.14 23.04 -0.41
CA PRO A 83 -3.86 23.68 -0.07
C PRO A 83 -3.04 24.13 -1.30
N LEU A 84 -3.55 23.88 -2.51
CA LEU A 84 -2.93 24.17 -3.80
C LEU A 84 -3.73 25.22 -4.55
N ALA A 85 -3.04 26.19 -5.15
CA ALA A 85 -3.68 27.21 -5.97
C ALA A 85 -4.21 26.63 -7.30
N PRO A 86 -5.26 27.21 -7.90
CA PRO A 86 -5.76 26.77 -9.20
C PRO A 86 -4.66 26.74 -10.26
N SER A 87 -4.46 25.58 -10.89
CA SER A 87 -3.45 25.30 -11.91
C SER A 87 -3.53 23.84 -12.36
N ARG A 88 -2.85 23.56 -13.48
CA ARG A 88 -2.38 22.22 -13.80
C ARG A 88 -1.14 21.84 -12.99
N TYR A 89 -1.11 20.60 -12.52
CA TYR A 89 -0.06 20.00 -11.72
C TYR A 89 0.39 18.67 -12.31
N ASP A 90 1.70 18.41 -12.20
CA ASP A 90 2.31 17.15 -12.58
C ASP A 90 2.97 16.53 -11.35
N LEU A 91 2.44 15.39 -10.90
CA LEU A 91 2.98 14.57 -9.83
C LEU A 91 3.84 13.45 -10.41
N THR A 92 5.05 13.31 -9.87
CA THR A 92 5.90 12.14 -10.12
C THR A 92 5.97 11.32 -8.84
N PHE A 93 5.51 10.07 -8.90
CA PHE A 93 5.59 9.16 -7.78
C PHE A 93 7.06 8.72 -7.59
N GLY A 94 7.54 8.77 -6.34
CA GLY A 94 8.81 8.11 -5.97
C GLY A 94 8.69 6.58 -6.00
N ASP A 95 9.80 5.90 -5.72
CA ASP A 95 9.84 4.45 -5.51
C ASP A 95 8.97 4.02 -4.31
N GLU A 96 8.57 2.75 -4.22
CA GLU A 96 7.78 2.18 -3.11
C GLU A 96 8.45 2.38 -1.73
N ARG A 97 9.77 2.58 -1.73
CA ARG A 97 10.58 2.91 -0.54
C ARG A 97 10.53 4.39 -0.15
N GLN A 98 10.04 5.26 -1.02
CA GLN A 98 9.98 6.70 -0.82
C GLN A 98 8.54 7.14 -0.51
N VAL A 99 8.30 7.41 0.78
CA VAL A 99 7.07 8.04 1.28
C VAL A 99 6.80 9.41 0.63
N GLN A 100 7.78 10.02 -0.05
CA GLN A 100 7.70 11.36 -0.62
C GLN A 100 7.79 11.38 -2.15
N HIS A 101 6.76 11.91 -2.78
CA HIS A 101 6.59 12.16 -4.20
C HIS A 101 6.88 13.63 -4.53
N SER A 102 7.11 13.94 -5.81
CA SER A 102 7.47 15.31 -6.24
C SER A 102 6.36 15.91 -7.10
N LEU A 103 5.91 17.11 -6.73
CA LEU A 103 4.82 17.83 -7.39
C LEU A 103 5.35 19.10 -8.04
N ARG A 104 4.99 19.32 -9.31
CA ARG A 104 5.31 20.54 -10.07
C ARG A 104 4.05 21.24 -10.51
N ARG A 105 4.10 22.57 -10.57
CA ARG A 105 3.01 23.41 -11.09
C ARG A 105 3.35 23.83 -12.51
N ALA A 106 2.54 23.41 -13.48
CA ALA A 106 2.83 23.65 -14.90
C ALA A 106 2.84 25.16 -15.25
N SER A 107 2.03 25.97 -14.59
CA SER A 107 1.92 27.41 -14.85
C SER A 107 3.03 28.26 -14.23
N LEU A 108 3.88 27.68 -13.36
CA LEU A 108 4.89 28.44 -12.60
C LEU A 108 6.22 27.69 -12.59
N ALA A 109 7.07 28.04 -13.56
CA ALA A 109 8.41 27.49 -13.67
C ALA A 109 9.20 27.70 -12.37
N GLY A 110 9.73 26.61 -11.81
CA GLY A 110 10.52 26.62 -10.58
C GLY A 110 9.71 26.41 -9.29
N TRP A 111 8.37 26.39 -9.34
CA TRP A 111 7.56 25.99 -8.19
C TRP A 111 7.56 24.47 -8.04
N ASN A 112 7.93 24.00 -6.84
CA ASN A 112 7.98 22.59 -6.51
C ASN A 112 7.40 22.36 -5.13
N ALA A 113 6.68 21.26 -4.97
CA ALA A 113 6.19 20.77 -3.69
C ALA A 113 6.54 19.29 -3.52
N LYS A 114 6.39 18.82 -2.28
CA LYS A 114 6.46 17.41 -1.93
C LYS A 114 5.06 16.91 -1.62
N VAL A 115 4.78 15.70 -2.02
CA VAL A 115 3.52 15.01 -1.72
C VAL A 115 3.87 13.73 -0.98
N ARG A 116 3.08 13.29 -0.02
CA ARG A 116 3.29 12.00 0.65
C ARG A 116 1.98 11.26 0.79
N ARG A 117 2.08 9.93 0.83
CA ARG A 117 0.98 9.03 1.19
C ARG A 117 1.23 8.53 2.60
N THR A 118 0.35 8.86 3.53
CA THR A 118 0.29 8.23 4.85
C THR A 118 -0.93 7.32 4.91
N VAL A 119 -0.96 6.42 5.88
CA VAL A 119 -2.12 5.59 6.18
C VAL A 119 -2.52 5.96 7.59
N ARG A 120 -3.80 6.21 7.82
CA ARG A 120 -4.33 6.62 9.12
C ARG A 120 -5.36 5.63 9.63
N ASP A 121 -5.49 5.53 10.94
CA ASP A 121 -6.51 4.72 11.58
C ASP A 121 -7.88 5.43 11.62
N GLY A 122 -8.87 4.79 12.24
CA GLY A 122 -10.22 5.33 12.39
C GLY A 122 -10.32 6.58 13.27
N GLU A 123 -9.29 6.87 14.07
CA GLU A 123 -9.21 8.08 14.91
C GLU A 123 -8.49 9.24 14.20
N GLY A 124 -7.89 8.97 13.04
CA GLY A 124 -7.21 9.97 12.22
C GLY A 124 -5.75 10.17 12.61
N GLU A 125 -5.18 9.28 13.42
CA GLU A 125 -3.75 9.25 13.73
C GLU A 125 -2.99 8.51 12.63
N ASP A 126 -1.72 8.88 12.40
CA ASP A 126 -0.86 8.13 11.48
C ASP A 126 -0.75 6.68 11.98
N ALA A 127 -1.21 5.74 11.16
CA ALA A 127 -1.19 4.33 11.48
C ALA A 127 0.27 3.92 11.71
N VAL A 128 0.61 3.73 12.97
CA VAL A 128 1.95 3.34 13.36
C VAL A 128 2.15 1.93 12.83
N ALA A 129 3.07 1.77 11.86
CA ALA A 129 3.55 0.44 11.53
C ALA A 129 4.01 -0.19 12.84
N LEU A 130 3.34 -1.26 13.30
CA LEU A 130 3.71 -1.97 14.52
C LEU A 130 5.23 -2.10 14.52
N THR A 131 5.87 -1.56 15.56
CA THR A 131 7.33 -1.57 15.68
C THR A 131 7.76 -3.03 15.62
N MET A 132 8.16 -3.47 14.42
CA MET A 132 8.56 -4.83 14.20
C MET A 132 9.84 -5.03 14.98
N THR A 133 9.76 -5.84 16.03
CA THR A 133 10.98 -6.24 16.72
C THR A 133 11.79 -7.12 15.78
N ALA A 134 13.12 -7.17 15.96
CA ALA A 134 13.96 -8.05 15.15
C ALA A 134 13.49 -9.53 15.20
N ASP A 135 12.83 -9.91 16.30
CA ASP A 135 12.27 -11.24 16.49
C ASP A 135 11.03 -11.52 15.64
N ASP A 136 10.29 -10.47 15.23
CA ASP A 136 9.11 -10.58 14.37
C ASP A 136 9.45 -10.59 12.88
N GLN A 137 10.68 -10.23 12.51
CA GLN A 137 11.11 -10.11 11.12
C GLN A 137 11.41 -11.47 10.48
N CYS A 138 10.92 -11.65 9.25
CA CYS A 138 11.21 -12.77 8.37
C CYS A 138 12.70 -13.03 8.31
N VAL A 139 13.15 -14.24 8.64
CA VAL A 139 14.58 -14.57 8.69
C VAL A 139 15.26 -14.59 7.32
N VAL A 140 14.48 -14.53 6.24
CA VAL A 140 14.97 -14.54 4.86
C VAL A 140 15.14 -13.14 4.32
N CYS A 141 14.10 -12.30 4.38
CA CYS A 141 14.14 -10.95 3.82
C CYS A 141 14.44 -9.86 4.84
N MET A 142 14.31 -10.14 6.14
CA MET A 142 14.49 -9.18 7.26
C MET A 142 13.64 -7.91 7.17
N GLU A 143 12.66 -7.87 6.25
CA GLU A 143 11.85 -6.68 5.96
C GLU A 143 10.38 -6.83 6.41
N ARG A 144 9.86 -8.06 6.46
CA ARG A 144 8.42 -8.34 6.61
C ARG A 144 8.14 -9.28 7.78
N ARG A 145 6.94 -9.23 8.35
CA ARG A 145 6.58 -10.09 9.50
C ARG A 145 6.55 -11.57 9.17
N ARG A 146 7.02 -12.40 10.10
CA ARG A 146 6.87 -13.86 10.04
C ARG A 146 5.39 -14.20 10.16
N THR A 147 4.85 -14.85 9.14
CA THR A 147 3.45 -15.30 9.09
C THR A 147 3.31 -16.77 8.76
N HIS A 148 4.42 -17.41 8.37
CA HIS A 148 4.45 -18.78 7.92
C HIS A 148 5.47 -19.60 8.70
N ALA A 149 5.04 -20.80 9.09
CA ALA A 149 5.84 -21.77 9.80
C ALA A 149 6.27 -22.92 8.88
N PHE A 150 7.51 -23.38 9.06
CA PHE A 150 8.01 -24.62 8.47
C PHE A 150 7.70 -25.78 9.39
N MET A 151 6.85 -26.70 8.95
CA MET A 151 6.40 -27.86 9.72
C MET A 151 7.32 -29.06 9.48
N HIS A 152 7.71 -29.74 10.56
CA HIS A 152 8.58 -30.90 10.54
C HIS A 152 7.77 -32.17 10.86
N SER A 153 7.84 -33.19 10.01
CA SER A 153 7.08 -34.43 10.20
C SER A 153 7.66 -35.36 11.28
N ASP A 154 8.96 -35.26 11.52
CA ASP A 154 9.70 -36.08 12.50
C ASP A 154 9.39 -35.67 13.94
N THR A 155 9.13 -34.39 14.18
CA THR A 155 8.97 -33.83 15.52
C THR A 155 7.59 -33.24 15.79
N GLY A 156 6.77 -33.01 14.76
CA GLY A 156 5.48 -32.31 14.91
C GLY A 156 5.61 -30.85 15.35
N ASP A 157 6.85 -30.35 15.44
CA ASP A 157 7.16 -28.95 15.73
C ASP A 157 7.16 -28.13 14.42
N GLY A 158 7.00 -26.82 14.58
CA GLY A 158 7.00 -25.88 13.48
C GLY A 158 7.76 -24.61 13.83
N HIS A 159 8.58 -24.10 12.91
CA HIS A 159 9.31 -22.85 13.11
C HIS A 159 8.64 -21.71 12.35
N LEU A 160 8.01 -20.79 13.08
CA LEU A 160 7.56 -19.51 12.53
C LEU A 160 8.78 -18.69 12.12
N ALA A 161 9.01 -18.56 10.81
CA ALA A 161 10.30 -18.09 10.30
C ALA A 161 10.18 -17.08 9.15
N VAL A 162 9.15 -17.16 8.30
CA VAL A 162 9.12 -16.41 7.05
C VAL A 162 7.82 -15.66 6.82
N CYS A 163 7.90 -14.58 6.02
CA CYS A 163 6.74 -13.86 5.52
C CYS A 163 6.06 -14.61 4.37
N GLY A 164 4.85 -14.20 3.99
CA GLY A 164 4.07 -14.83 2.92
C GLY A 164 4.78 -14.89 1.57
N ALA A 165 5.41 -13.80 1.13
CA ALA A 165 6.11 -13.81 -0.16
C ALA A 165 7.31 -14.76 -0.18
N CYS A 166 8.10 -14.82 0.90
CA CYS A 166 9.20 -15.77 1.02
C CYS A 166 8.69 -17.22 1.10
N ALA A 167 7.55 -17.45 1.75
CA ALA A 167 6.91 -18.76 1.77
C ALA A 167 6.48 -19.21 0.37
N GLU A 168 5.86 -18.33 -0.42
CA GLU A 168 5.47 -18.64 -1.81
C GLU A 168 6.69 -18.90 -2.70
N ALA A 169 7.78 -18.15 -2.54
CA ALA A 169 9.03 -18.42 -3.25
C ALA A 169 9.56 -19.83 -2.93
N TYR A 170 9.58 -20.22 -1.65
CA TYR A 170 9.97 -21.57 -1.23
C TYR A 170 9.07 -22.66 -1.82
N LYS A 171 7.74 -22.46 -1.82
CA LYS A 171 6.79 -23.42 -2.41
C LYS A 171 6.98 -23.54 -3.93
N ALA A 172 7.17 -22.42 -4.62
CA ALA A 172 7.38 -22.38 -6.06
C ALA A 172 8.68 -23.12 -6.44
N GLU A 173 9.79 -22.84 -5.76
CA GLU A 173 11.06 -23.49 -6.01
C GLU A 173 11.03 -25.00 -5.65
N ALA A 174 10.36 -25.38 -4.56
CA ALA A 174 10.17 -26.80 -4.21
C ALA A 174 9.39 -27.56 -5.29
N THR A 175 8.37 -26.93 -5.88
CA THR A 175 7.53 -27.51 -6.94
C THR A 175 8.28 -27.63 -8.28
N ALA A 176 9.21 -26.70 -8.56
CA ALA A 176 9.99 -26.69 -9.80
C ALA A 176 11.01 -27.84 -9.93
N GLY A 177 11.12 -28.75 -8.95
CA GLY A 177 11.91 -29.99 -9.03
C GLY A 177 13.44 -29.81 -8.97
N GLY A 178 13.96 -28.61 -9.26
CA GLY A 178 15.38 -28.26 -9.25
C GLY A 178 15.86 -27.51 -7.99
N ALA A 179 15.03 -27.42 -6.94
CA ALA A 179 15.34 -26.61 -5.76
C ALA A 179 16.68 -27.00 -5.11
N ALA A 180 17.55 -26.02 -4.91
CA ALA A 180 18.79 -26.18 -4.15
C ALA A 180 18.49 -26.69 -2.73
N ARG A 181 19.44 -27.40 -2.10
CA ARG A 181 19.28 -27.98 -0.75
C ARG A 181 18.74 -26.97 0.28
N ALA A 182 19.16 -25.71 0.17
CA ALA A 182 18.73 -24.62 1.05
C ALA A 182 17.20 -24.39 1.05
N VAL A 183 16.52 -24.73 -0.04
CA VAL A 183 15.08 -24.51 -0.24
C VAL A 183 14.23 -25.67 0.29
N ARG A 184 14.86 -26.81 0.58
CA ARG A 184 14.20 -28.02 1.12
C ARG A 184 14.38 -28.18 2.63
N THR A 185 15.07 -27.23 3.26
CA THR A 185 15.36 -27.25 4.69
C THR A 185 14.83 -25.99 5.36
N CYS A 186 14.36 -26.12 6.60
CA CYS A 186 13.92 -24.99 7.39
C CYS A 186 15.10 -24.01 7.63
N PRO A 187 14.92 -22.71 7.40
CA PRO A 187 15.99 -21.73 7.59
C PRO A 187 16.42 -21.56 9.05
N MET A 188 15.58 -21.94 10.02
CA MET A 188 15.87 -21.86 11.45
C MET A 188 16.75 -23.01 11.95
N CYS A 189 16.34 -24.26 11.65
CA CYS A 189 16.96 -25.44 12.24
C CYS A 189 17.70 -26.32 11.21
N ARG A 190 17.66 -25.94 9.92
CA ARG A 190 18.26 -26.67 8.78
C ARG A 190 17.80 -28.12 8.61
N ARG A 191 16.74 -28.53 9.31
CA ARG A 191 16.09 -29.84 9.14
C ARG A 191 15.16 -29.82 7.92
N PRO A 192 14.97 -30.95 7.22
CA PRO A 192 13.93 -31.08 6.22
C PRO A 192 12.57 -30.71 6.81
N PHE A 193 11.73 -30.05 6.02
CA PHE A 193 10.35 -29.74 6.39
C PHE A 193 9.40 -30.41 5.41
N THR A 194 8.15 -30.63 5.83
CA THR A 194 7.12 -31.25 4.99
C THR A 194 6.12 -30.27 4.44
N ALA A 195 5.88 -29.16 5.13
CA ALA A 195 4.97 -28.12 4.68
C ALA A 195 5.40 -26.74 5.17
N VAL A 196 5.02 -25.71 4.41
CA VAL A 196 5.04 -24.31 4.85
C VAL A 196 3.60 -23.87 5.03
N GLN A 197 3.20 -23.62 6.27
CA GLN A 197 1.81 -23.30 6.63
C GLN A 197 1.68 -21.87 7.15
N ARG A 198 0.61 -21.19 6.77
CA ARG A 198 0.26 -19.89 7.33
C ARG A 198 -0.26 -20.10 8.76
N ILE A 199 0.31 -19.37 9.72
CA ILE A 199 -0.19 -19.32 11.09
C ILE A 199 -1.03 -18.05 11.20
N TYR A 200 -2.31 -18.21 11.54
CA TYR A 200 -3.16 -17.08 11.92
C TYR A 200 -2.86 -16.79 13.38
N GLN A 201 -2.20 -15.65 13.65
CA GLN A 201 -2.12 -15.05 14.98
C GLN A 201 -3.28 -14.07 15.13
#